data_AF-A0A521IBW1-F1
#
_entry.id   AF-A0A521IBW1-F1
#
_cell.length_a   1.000
_cell.length_b   1.000
_cell.length_c   1.000
_cell.angle_alpha   90.00
_cell.angle_beta   90.00
_cell.angle_gamma   90.00
#
_symmetry.space_group_name_H-M   'P 1'
#
loop_
_entity.id
_entity.type
_entity.pdbx_description
1 polymer ?
#
loop_
_entity_poly.entity_id
_entity_poly.type
_entity_poly.pdbx_seq_one_letter_code
_entity_poly.pdbx_strand_id
1 'polypeptide(L)'
;MDALTRLQGIYFFEHLTPEELAALAAICKLQRYVGGDDILKQGEMTTQFFIVDEGYVNLRHTDRGGFEKPVGSKGPGEFFGIKMFTTQEASEYTFEAVSAASLWVFERKAWDELVETHPNLMEHMPELRAEYERLTRGLEWLAPGEVIDLSVRRHPWALLLMIRLPLAVGAIATLLYLISYWFGVTKTLPWVNLVYLGVMLFVVLWLVWNGINWLNDLYIVTNKRVVRINKVLFFSDSRQDLPVEKIQSMRVDRGGPISVLLNISDLRFTTAASDTRGLVFEQVANVARIQQIIDNERVHLAERKSASDRERLRRQIAGEIQHYVLKQPAVQEKPPTTPSPSPSPTATKTKKPSVIRIPTLLRARPKRVAAAPVPLNKRLRALWQSLLGTEWRQGHTVTWRKHHIVLLRQILGGLLGLLILVLLLAFFTSSGVPFDLSGNGVFAVLGVLMLVALGVIAWEWEDWRRDLYYLSDTEIIDTESLPFGLNYREQKAELRNIQDVTAARQHFWNVLFDYGNVDSRVAGSANPFTFTHVAHPKIVADEITERIELLKLRGVESTNREQTRTIVDAIIAYHRLLMTERHQDAPPPTATAIAAAEPETPAPTPPSPPPTSFSDSEFPPEADLRA
;
A
#
# COMPACT_ATOMS: atom_id res chain seq x y z
N MET A 1 -6.75 -14.49 -49.12
CA MET A 1 -6.23 -15.70 -48.45
C MET A 1 -6.34 -15.46 -46.97
N ASP A 2 -6.89 -16.41 -46.23
CA ASP A 2 -7.16 -16.27 -44.80
C ASP A 2 -5.87 -15.96 -44.03
N ALA A 3 -5.94 -15.01 -43.09
CA ALA A 3 -4.83 -14.68 -42.19
C ALA A 3 -4.30 -15.93 -41.47
N LEU A 4 -5.21 -16.85 -41.11
CA LEU A 4 -4.90 -18.17 -40.56
C LEU A 4 -3.91 -18.97 -41.42
N THR A 5 -4.10 -19.04 -42.73
CA THR A 5 -3.26 -19.87 -43.62
C THR A 5 -1.86 -19.29 -43.79
N ARG A 6 -1.72 -17.95 -43.75
CA ARG A 6 -0.41 -17.28 -43.81
C ARG A 6 0.34 -17.39 -42.48
N LEU A 7 -0.34 -17.19 -41.35
CA LEU A 7 0.24 -17.32 -40.02
C LEU A 7 0.69 -18.76 -39.72
N GLN A 8 -0.05 -19.77 -40.19
CA GLN A 8 0.37 -21.18 -40.10
C GLN A 8 1.68 -21.49 -40.83
N GLY A 9 2.09 -20.67 -41.80
CA GLY A 9 3.34 -20.84 -42.55
C GLY A 9 4.58 -20.29 -41.85
N ILE A 10 4.41 -19.60 -40.72
CA ILE A 10 5.53 -19.06 -39.94
C ILE A 10 5.96 -20.12 -38.92
N TYR A 11 7.22 -20.56 -39.02
CA TYR A 11 7.83 -21.60 -38.17
C TYR A 11 7.56 -21.39 -36.67
N PHE A 12 7.53 -20.13 -36.25
CA PHE A 12 7.34 -19.76 -34.86
C PHE A 12 5.92 -20.04 -34.30
N PHE A 13 4.91 -20.23 -35.15
CA PHE A 13 3.52 -20.51 -34.77
C PHE A 13 3.14 -22.00 -34.88
N GLU A 14 4.07 -22.89 -35.22
CA GLU A 14 3.80 -24.32 -35.44
C GLU A 14 3.25 -25.05 -34.20
N HIS A 15 3.56 -24.55 -33.01
CA HIS A 15 3.18 -25.18 -31.73
C HIS A 15 1.84 -24.66 -31.18
N LEU A 16 1.22 -23.66 -31.83
CA LEU A 16 -0.05 -23.09 -31.41
C LEU A 16 -1.21 -24.05 -31.69
N THR A 17 -2.17 -24.10 -30.77
CA THR A 17 -3.43 -24.78 -31.01
C THR A 17 -4.26 -24.04 -32.06
N PRO A 18 -5.18 -24.72 -32.79
CA PRO A 18 -6.03 -24.07 -33.78
C PRO A 18 -6.88 -22.91 -33.23
N GLU A 19 -7.28 -23.02 -31.96
CA GLU A 19 -8.03 -21.97 -31.26
C GLU A 19 -7.17 -20.74 -30.96
N GLU A 20 -5.96 -20.96 -30.42
CA GLU A 20 -4.99 -19.89 -30.15
C GLU A 20 -4.57 -19.18 -31.44
N LEU A 21 -4.35 -19.94 -32.52
CA LEU A 21 -3.96 -19.38 -33.82
C LEU A 21 -5.10 -18.55 -34.45
N ALA A 22 -6.37 -18.99 -34.29
CA ALA A 22 -7.52 -18.20 -34.71
C ALA A 22 -7.68 -16.91 -33.90
N ALA A 23 -7.43 -16.97 -32.58
CA ALA A 23 -7.49 -15.80 -31.70
C ALA A 23 -6.35 -14.80 -32.01
N LEU A 24 -5.14 -15.29 -32.30
CA LEU A 24 -4.00 -14.49 -32.72
C LEU A 24 -4.25 -13.83 -34.09
N ALA A 25 -4.87 -14.57 -35.02
CA ALA A 25 -5.28 -14.03 -36.32
C ALA A 25 -6.33 -12.93 -36.20
N ALA A 26 -7.19 -12.96 -35.18
CA ALA A 26 -8.22 -11.95 -34.96
C ALA A 26 -7.67 -10.59 -34.49
N ILE A 27 -6.53 -10.58 -33.77
CA ILE A 27 -5.91 -9.36 -33.26
C ILE A 27 -4.86 -8.76 -34.22
N CYS A 28 -4.34 -9.57 -35.15
CA CYS A 28 -3.28 -9.14 -36.06
C CYS A 28 -3.81 -8.27 -37.22
N LYS A 29 -3.03 -7.28 -37.64
CA LYS A 29 -3.33 -6.45 -38.82
C LYS A 29 -2.20 -6.57 -39.83
N LEU A 30 -2.51 -6.90 -41.08
CA LEU A 30 -1.52 -6.91 -42.15
C LEU A 30 -1.30 -5.49 -42.66
N GLN A 31 -0.08 -4.97 -42.52
CA GLN A 31 0.33 -3.66 -43.03
C GLN A 31 1.39 -3.83 -44.11
N ARG A 32 1.25 -3.09 -45.21
CA ARG A 32 2.16 -3.15 -46.36
C ARG A 32 3.00 -1.88 -46.44
N TYR A 33 4.27 -2.06 -46.76
CA TYR A 33 5.30 -1.03 -46.88
C TYR A 33 5.98 -1.14 -48.24
N VAL A 34 6.46 -0.01 -48.74
CA VAL A 34 7.25 0.06 -49.98
C VAL A 34 8.74 0.17 -49.61
N GLY A 35 9.63 -0.25 -50.51
CA GLY A 35 11.07 -0.10 -50.28
C GLY A 35 11.46 1.37 -50.05
N GLY A 36 12.19 1.63 -48.97
CA GLY A 36 12.58 2.96 -48.49
C GLY A 36 11.65 3.53 -47.40
N ASP A 37 10.54 2.86 -47.06
CA ASP A 37 9.68 3.32 -45.97
C ASP A 37 10.31 3.02 -44.60
N ASP A 38 10.45 4.06 -43.78
CA ASP A 38 10.80 3.92 -42.36
C ASP A 38 9.56 3.40 -41.60
N ILE A 39 9.62 2.15 -41.15
CA ILE A 39 8.57 1.49 -40.36
C ILE A 39 8.55 2.04 -38.92
N LEU A 40 9.73 2.26 -38.35
CA LEU A 40 9.91 2.80 -37.01
C LEU A 40 11.24 3.56 -36.97
N LYS A 41 11.25 4.80 -36.49
CA LYS A 41 12.48 5.60 -36.42
C LYS A 41 13.19 5.44 -35.08
N GLN A 42 14.52 5.57 -35.09
CA GLN A 42 15.28 5.67 -33.85
C GLN A 42 14.79 6.86 -33.02
N GLY A 43 14.56 6.65 -31.73
CA GLY A 43 13.98 7.63 -30.82
C GLY A 43 12.45 7.67 -30.81
N GLU A 44 11.78 6.95 -31.70
CA GLU A 44 10.31 6.88 -31.76
C GLU A 44 9.77 5.81 -30.80
N MET A 45 8.71 6.13 -30.07
CA MET A 45 8.05 5.18 -29.17
C MET A 45 6.99 4.39 -29.94
N THR A 46 6.91 3.08 -29.71
CA THR A 46 5.84 2.24 -30.27
C THR A 46 5.20 1.35 -29.22
N THR A 47 3.89 1.12 -29.37
CA THR A 47 3.12 0.15 -28.59
C THR A 47 2.78 -1.10 -29.42
N GLN A 48 3.47 -1.26 -30.54
CA GLN A 48 3.25 -2.34 -31.50
C GLN A 48 4.54 -3.15 -31.66
N PHE A 49 4.39 -4.45 -31.86
CA PHE A 49 5.47 -5.28 -32.39
C PHE A 49 5.07 -5.83 -33.76
N PHE A 50 6.08 -6.20 -34.54
CA PHE A 50 5.95 -6.54 -35.94
C PHE A 50 6.51 -7.92 -36.21
N ILE A 51 5.84 -8.69 -37.07
CA ILE A 51 6.35 -9.95 -37.63
C ILE A 51 6.40 -9.79 -39.15
N VAL A 52 7.52 -10.15 -39.76
CA VAL A 52 7.69 -10.05 -41.21
C VAL A 52 6.98 -11.22 -41.89
N ASP A 53 5.96 -10.93 -42.72
CA ASP A 53 5.26 -11.93 -43.55
C ASP A 53 6.03 -12.17 -44.85
N GLU A 54 6.33 -11.09 -45.56
CA GLU A 54 7.03 -11.10 -46.85
C GLU A 54 7.97 -9.87 -46.92
N GLY A 55 9.16 -10.02 -47.54
CA GLY A 55 10.15 -8.94 -47.71
C GLY A 55 11.25 -8.91 -46.65
N TYR A 56 12.05 -7.84 -46.64
CA TYR A 56 13.16 -7.65 -45.72
C TYR A 56 13.15 -6.24 -45.10
N VAL A 57 13.49 -6.17 -43.82
CA VAL A 57 13.60 -4.93 -43.05
C VAL A 57 15.03 -4.74 -42.57
N ASN A 58 15.65 -3.61 -42.85
CA ASN A 58 17.01 -3.30 -42.41
C ASN A 58 16.99 -2.49 -41.11
N LEU A 59 17.96 -2.74 -40.24
CA LEU A 59 18.14 -2.02 -38.98
C LEU A 59 19.35 -1.10 -39.11
N ARG A 60 19.13 0.19 -38.85
CA ARG A 60 20.17 1.22 -38.87
C ARG A 60 20.27 1.88 -37.50
N HIS A 61 21.49 2.11 -37.04
CA HIS A 61 21.76 2.92 -35.86
C HIS A 61 22.43 4.23 -36.26
N THR A 62 21.81 5.35 -35.92
CA THR A 62 22.34 6.69 -36.12
C THR A 62 23.13 7.11 -34.87
N ASP A 63 24.44 7.31 -35.03
CA ASP A 63 25.32 7.75 -33.95
C ASP A 63 25.10 9.24 -33.61
N ARG A 64 25.65 9.74 -32.49
CA ARG A 64 25.51 11.16 -32.07
C ARG A 64 26.01 12.17 -33.11
N GLY A 65 26.92 11.75 -33.99
CA GLY A 65 27.42 12.55 -35.11
C GLY A 65 26.53 12.52 -36.37
N GLY A 66 25.38 11.84 -36.35
CA GLY A 66 24.46 11.73 -37.48
C GLY A 66 24.82 10.66 -38.52
N PHE A 67 25.86 9.85 -38.27
CA PHE A 67 26.25 8.76 -39.18
C PHE A 67 25.41 7.51 -38.94
N GLU A 68 24.79 7.00 -40.00
CA GLU A 68 24.04 5.74 -39.98
C GLU A 68 24.98 4.53 -40.16
N LYS A 69 24.88 3.55 -39.26
CA LYS A 69 25.58 2.27 -39.34
C LYS A 69 24.56 1.13 -39.49
N PRO A 70 24.73 0.22 -40.47
CA PRO A 70 23.88 -0.96 -40.57
C PRO A 70 24.19 -1.91 -39.40
N VAL A 71 23.14 -2.37 -38.72
CA VAL A 71 23.23 -3.27 -37.56
C VAL A 71 22.88 -4.70 -37.94
N GLY A 72 21.90 -4.87 -38.83
CA GLY A 72 21.45 -6.18 -39.32
C GLY A 72 20.15 -6.07 -40.10
N SER A 73 19.63 -7.19 -40.59
CA SER A 73 18.37 -7.26 -41.34
C SER A 73 17.43 -8.32 -40.74
N LYS A 74 16.13 -8.12 -40.93
CA LYS A 74 15.07 -9.05 -40.54
C LYS A 74 14.30 -9.54 -41.76
N GLY A 75 14.21 -10.85 -41.92
CA GLY A 75 13.55 -11.53 -43.03
C GLY A 75 12.20 -12.16 -42.65
N PRO A 76 11.53 -12.85 -43.60
CA PRO A 76 10.24 -13.50 -43.37
C PRO A 76 10.26 -14.48 -42.20
N GLY A 77 9.24 -14.41 -41.35
CA GLY A 77 9.11 -15.22 -40.13
C GLY A 77 9.85 -14.65 -38.91
N GLU A 78 10.73 -13.66 -39.07
CA GLU A 78 11.35 -12.97 -37.93
C GLU A 78 10.47 -11.83 -37.41
N PHE A 79 10.62 -11.53 -36.12
CA PHE A 79 9.92 -10.44 -35.45
C PHE A 79 10.88 -9.34 -34.98
N PHE A 80 10.32 -8.15 -34.75
CA PHE A 80 11.03 -7.01 -34.15
C PHE A 80 10.07 -6.08 -33.41
N GLY A 81 10.61 -5.14 -32.65
CA GLY A 81 9.81 -4.19 -31.86
C GLY A 81 9.33 -4.73 -30.52
N ILE A 82 9.54 -6.00 -30.18
CA ILE A 82 9.11 -6.60 -28.89
C ILE A 82 9.76 -5.90 -27.71
N LYS A 83 11.03 -5.50 -27.82
CA LYS A 83 11.68 -4.71 -26.79
C LYS A 83 10.88 -3.44 -26.54
N MET A 84 10.62 -2.63 -27.55
CA MET A 84 9.87 -1.37 -27.44
C MET A 84 8.43 -1.59 -26.94
N PHE A 85 7.77 -2.62 -27.45
CA PHE A 85 6.46 -3.08 -27.02
C PHE A 85 6.43 -3.43 -25.52
N THR A 86 7.45 -4.15 -25.05
CA THR A 86 7.59 -4.68 -23.69
C THR A 86 8.12 -3.62 -22.73
N THR A 87 9.12 -2.84 -23.11
CA THR A 87 9.79 -1.83 -22.27
C THR A 87 9.08 -0.48 -22.27
N GLN A 88 8.26 -0.19 -23.29
CA GLN A 88 7.82 1.16 -23.62
C GLN A 88 8.98 2.16 -23.73
N GLU A 89 10.14 1.72 -24.20
CA GLU A 89 11.25 2.59 -24.56
C GLU A 89 11.11 3.06 -26.01
N ALA A 90 11.81 4.15 -26.31
CA ALA A 90 12.01 4.58 -27.68
C ALA A 90 12.87 3.57 -28.44
N SER A 91 12.65 3.46 -29.75
CA SER A 91 13.42 2.55 -30.60
C SER A 91 14.91 2.92 -30.59
N GLU A 92 15.78 1.95 -30.35
CA GLU A 92 17.24 2.11 -30.46
C GLU A 92 17.71 2.17 -31.92
N TYR A 93 16.88 1.68 -32.85
CA TYR A 93 17.22 1.55 -34.26
C TYR A 93 16.12 2.13 -35.15
N THR A 94 16.51 2.60 -36.32
CA THR A 94 15.56 2.87 -37.41
C THR A 94 15.37 1.58 -38.21
N PHE A 95 14.11 1.18 -38.36
CA PHE A 95 13.69 0.02 -39.15
C PHE A 95 13.17 0.52 -40.49
N GLU A 96 13.83 0.12 -41.57
CA GLU A 96 13.51 0.54 -42.94
C GLU A 96 13.17 -0.68 -43.80
N ALA A 97 12.09 -0.62 -44.57
CA ALA A 97 11.76 -1.65 -45.54
C ALA A 97 12.75 -1.58 -46.73
N VAL A 98 13.46 -2.67 -47.03
CA VAL A 98 14.42 -2.71 -48.14
C VAL A 98 13.70 -2.84 -49.49
N SER A 99 12.62 -3.61 -49.51
CA SER A 99 11.76 -3.86 -50.66
C SER A 99 10.30 -3.71 -50.25
N ALA A 100 9.37 -3.96 -51.18
CA ALA A 100 7.97 -4.16 -50.80
C ALA A 100 7.90 -5.24 -49.70
N ALA A 101 7.38 -4.88 -48.54
CA ALA A 101 7.33 -5.71 -47.35
C ALA A 101 5.93 -5.72 -46.76
N SER A 102 5.46 -6.89 -46.33
CA SER A 102 4.19 -7.07 -45.62
C SER A 102 4.50 -7.51 -44.19
N LEU A 103 3.95 -6.80 -43.21
CA LEU A 103 4.19 -7.03 -41.79
C LEU A 103 2.88 -7.30 -41.07
N TRP A 104 2.87 -8.28 -40.18
CA TRP A 104 1.81 -8.45 -39.20
C TRP A 104 2.08 -7.54 -38.00
N VAL A 105 1.13 -6.64 -37.73
CA VAL A 105 1.20 -5.66 -36.65
C VAL A 105 0.31 -6.11 -35.50
N PHE A 106 0.88 -6.17 -34.31
CA PHE A 106 0.19 -6.53 -33.07
C PHE A 106 0.18 -5.34 -32.13
N GLU A 107 -1.00 -4.94 -31.67
CA GLU A 107 -1.17 -3.85 -30.71
C GLU A 107 -1.17 -4.38 -29.28
N ARG A 108 -0.49 -3.68 -28.38
CA ARG A 108 -0.32 -4.12 -26.99
C ARG A 108 -1.60 -4.42 -26.25
N LYS A 109 -2.61 -3.56 -26.35
CA LYS A 109 -3.87 -3.79 -25.63
C LYS A 109 -4.53 -5.11 -26.03
N ALA A 110 -4.55 -5.41 -27.32
CA ALA A 110 -5.14 -6.64 -27.85
C ALA A 110 -4.28 -7.87 -27.52
N TRP A 111 -2.96 -7.71 -27.50
CA TRP A 111 -2.04 -8.78 -27.09
C TRP A 111 -2.17 -9.13 -25.60
N ASP A 112 -2.21 -8.12 -24.73
CA ASP A 112 -2.34 -8.32 -23.28
C ASP A 112 -3.67 -9.05 -22.96
N GLU A 113 -4.77 -8.66 -23.62
CA GLU A 113 -6.09 -9.33 -23.49
C GLU A 113 -6.07 -10.79 -24.01
N LEU A 114 -5.33 -11.05 -25.11
CA LEU A 114 -5.17 -12.40 -25.65
C LEU A 114 -4.42 -13.32 -24.67
N VAL A 115 -3.34 -12.83 -24.07
CA VAL A 115 -2.53 -13.58 -23.11
C VAL A 115 -3.32 -13.86 -21.82
N GLU A 116 -4.16 -12.93 -21.37
CA GLU A 116 -5.06 -13.16 -20.24
C GLU A 116 -6.12 -14.24 -20.54
N THR A 117 -6.63 -14.27 -21.77
CA THR A 117 -7.64 -15.25 -22.21
C THR A 117 -7.04 -16.63 -22.46
N HIS A 118 -5.79 -16.70 -22.92
CA HIS A 118 -5.07 -17.94 -23.23
C HIS A 118 -3.71 -17.98 -22.50
N PRO A 119 -3.68 -18.41 -21.22
CA PRO A 119 -2.45 -18.41 -20.40
C PRO A 119 -1.31 -19.26 -20.97
N ASN A 120 -1.63 -20.33 -21.71
CA ASN A 120 -0.65 -21.26 -22.28
C ASN A 120 -0.07 -20.77 -23.64
N LEU A 121 -0.58 -19.67 -24.19
CA LEU A 121 -0.16 -19.15 -25.49
C LEU A 121 1.36 -18.91 -25.55
N MET A 122 1.93 -18.35 -24.48
CA MET A 122 3.37 -18.07 -24.38
C MET A 122 4.21 -19.34 -24.27
N GLU A 123 3.66 -20.43 -23.72
CA GLU A 123 4.38 -21.71 -23.63
C GLU A 123 4.52 -22.36 -25.02
N HIS A 124 3.50 -22.20 -25.87
CA HIS A 124 3.49 -22.64 -27.27
C HIS A 124 4.25 -21.69 -28.22
N MET A 125 4.92 -20.67 -27.70
CA MET A 125 5.62 -19.66 -28.48
C MET A 125 7.06 -19.48 -27.94
N PRO A 126 7.95 -20.49 -28.08
CA PRO A 126 9.21 -20.58 -27.35
C PRO A 126 10.24 -19.47 -27.65
N GLU A 127 10.38 -19.04 -28.90
CA GLU A 127 11.27 -17.93 -29.29
C GLU A 127 10.82 -16.57 -28.74
N LEU A 128 9.51 -16.25 -28.82
CA LEU A 128 8.95 -15.05 -28.22
C LEU A 128 9.05 -15.11 -26.71
N ARG A 129 8.71 -16.25 -26.09
CA ARG A 129 8.91 -16.48 -24.66
C ARG A 129 10.37 -16.28 -24.27
N ALA A 130 11.32 -16.84 -25.00
CA ALA A 130 12.75 -16.68 -24.72
C ALA A 130 13.17 -15.21 -24.81
N GLU A 131 12.62 -14.44 -25.76
CA GLU A 131 12.90 -13.00 -25.86
C GLU A 131 12.21 -12.22 -24.72
N TYR A 132 10.98 -12.55 -24.34
CA TYR A 132 10.31 -12.01 -23.14
C TYR A 132 11.09 -12.33 -21.86
N GLU A 133 11.53 -13.58 -21.69
CA GLU A 133 12.35 -14.03 -20.56
C GLU A 133 13.73 -13.39 -20.57
N ARG A 134 14.30 -13.10 -21.74
CA ARG A 134 15.54 -12.34 -21.83
C ARG A 134 15.35 -10.90 -21.37
N LEU A 135 14.22 -10.29 -21.72
CA LEU A 135 13.86 -8.94 -21.30
C LEU A 135 13.44 -8.87 -19.81
N THR A 136 12.83 -9.93 -19.26
CA THR A 136 12.24 -9.94 -17.90
C THR A 136 12.97 -10.85 -16.90
N ARG A 137 13.98 -11.61 -17.34
CA ARG A 137 14.74 -12.65 -16.60
C ARG A 137 13.88 -13.72 -15.89
N GLY A 138 12.67 -14.00 -16.38
CA GLY A 138 11.78 -15.02 -15.80
C GLY A 138 11.23 -14.66 -14.42
N LEU A 139 11.16 -13.37 -14.08
CA LEU A 139 10.58 -12.90 -12.82
C LEU A 139 9.08 -12.62 -13.00
N GLU A 140 8.24 -13.57 -12.56
CA GLU A 140 6.78 -13.55 -12.71
C GLU A 140 6.06 -12.35 -12.05
N TRP A 141 6.72 -11.64 -11.14
CA TRP A 141 6.14 -10.51 -10.39
C TRP A 141 6.34 -9.14 -11.02
N LEU A 142 7.01 -9.05 -12.18
CA LEU A 142 7.17 -7.80 -12.91
C LEU A 142 5.81 -7.28 -13.38
N ALA A 143 5.54 -5.99 -13.19
CA ALA A 143 4.34 -5.37 -13.70
C ALA A 143 4.37 -5.34 -15.25
N PRO A 144 3.22 -5.32 -15.93
CA PRO A 144 3.19 -5.18 -17.39
C PRO A 144 3.94 -3.92 -17.82
N GLY A 145 4.92 -4.05 -18.70
CA GLY A 145 5.76 -2.93 -19.11
C GLY A 145 6.97 -2.62 -18.20
N GLU A 146 7.19 -3.41 -17.16
CA GLU A 146 8.35 -3.28 -16.26
C GLU A 146 9.51 -4.10 -16.82
N VAL A 147 10.70 -3.52 -16.91
CA VAL A 147 11.89 -4.18 -17.45
C VAL A 147 13.07 -3.96 -16.52
N ILE A 148 13.96 -4.97 -16.46
CA ILE A 148 15.13 -4.98 -15.59
C ILE A 148 16.31 -4.31 -16.31
N ASP A 149 16.65 -3.10 -15.89
CA ASP A 149 17.82 -2.38 -16.40
C ASP A 149 19.12 -2.96 -15.85
N LEU A 150 19.10 -3.35 -14.57
CA LEU A 150 20.27 -3.85 -13.89
C LEU A 150 19.90 -4.88 -12.82
N SER A 151 20.68 -5.96 -12.75
CA SER A 151 20.60 -6.90 -11.64
C SER A 151 22.01 -7.20 -11.15
N VAL A 152 22.22 -6.98 -9.85
CA VAL A 152 23.50 -7.11 -9.17
C VAL A 152 23.33 -7.90 -7.88
N ARG A 153 24.38 -8.62 -7.49
CA ARG A 153 24.45 -9.36 -6.22
C ARG A 153 25.36 -8.65 -5.25
N ARG A 154 25.27 -9.03 -3.98
CA ARG A 154 26.19 -8.60 -2.94
C ARG A 154 27.62 -9.01 -3.29
N HIS A 155 28.59 -8.11 -3.12
CA HIS A 155 29.98 -8.40 -3.49
C HIS A 155 30.59 -9.53 -2.61
N PRO A 156 31.49 -10.39 -3.13
CA PRO A 156 32.14 -11.46 -2.35
C PRO A 156 32.91 -10.98 -1.11
N TRP A 157 33.38 -9.74 -1.10
CA TRP A 157 33.99 -9.13 0.08
C TRP A 157 33.07 -9.13 1.30
N ALA A 158 31.76 -8.97 1.08
CA ALA A 158 30.79 -9.01 2.16
C ALA A 158 30.71 -10.39 2.82
N LEU A 159 30.82 -11.46 2.01
CA LEU A 159 30.88 -12.83 2.51
C LEU A 159 32.06 -13.03 3.44
N LEU A 160 33.23 -12.49 3.08
CA LEU A 160 34.43 -12.55 3.91
C LEU A 160 34.21 -11.85 5.26
N LEU A 161 33.57 -10.67 5.26
CA LEU A 161 33.22 -9.94 6.47
C LEU A 161 32.18 -10.67 7.34
N MET A 162 31.26 -11.43 6.74
CA MET A 162 30.27 -12.26 7.45
C MET A 162 30.91 -13.52 8.05
N ILE A 163 31.84 -14.15 7.35
CA ILE A 163 32.51 -15.39 7.75
C ILE A 163 33.59 -15.17 8.83
N ARG A 164 34.14 -13.96 8.97
CA ARG A 164 35.25 -13.71 9.91
C ARG A 164 34.95 -14.09 11.37
N LEU A 165 33.71 -13.90 11.84
CA LEU A 165 33.30 -14.20 13.22
C LEU A 165 33.19 -15.72 13.48
N PRO A 166 32.43 -16.50 12.70
CA PRO A 166 32.42 -17.95 12.87
C PRO A 166 33.81 -18.56 12.70
N LEU A 167 34.63 -18.03 11.77
CA LEU A 167 36.01 -18.46 11.59
C LEU A 167 36.87 -18.18 12.83
N ALA A 168 36.76 -16.99 13.43
CA ALA A 168 37.47 -16.63 14.65
C ALA A 168 37.05 -17.50 15.84
N VAL A 169 35.75 -17.75 16.01
CA VAL A 169 35.22 -18.67 17.02
C VAL A 169 35.77 -20.09 16.82
N GLY A 170 35.78 -20.58 15.57
CA GLY A 170 36.36 -21.87 15.23
C GLY A 170 37.86 -21.94 15.51
N ALA A 171 38.61 -20.89 15.17
CA ALA A 171 40.04 -20.81 15.44
C ALA A 171 40.35 -20.82 16.94
N ILE A 172 39.62 -20.04 17.73
CA ILE A 172 39.76 -20.00 19.20
C ILE A 172 39.39 -21.36 19.81
N ALA A 173 38.28 -21.96 19.40
CA ALA A 173 37.87 -23.28 19.90
C ALA A 173 38.90 -24.37 19.57
N THR A 174 39.48 -24.32 18.37
CA THR A 174 40.56 -25.24 17.94
C THR A 174 41.83 -25.01 18.74
N LEU A 175 42.23 -23.75 18.97
CA LEU A 175 43.40 -23.43 19.81
C LEU A 175 43.22 -23.96 21.24
N LEU A 176 42.05 -23.73 21.85
CA LEU A 176 41.73 -24.22 23.19
C LEU A 176 41.72 -25.75 23.24
N TYR A 177 41.20 -26.42 22.21
CA TYR A 177 41.24 -27.87 22.09
C TYR A 177 42.67 -28.40 22.01
N LEU A 178 43.54 -27.77 21.21
CA LEU A 178 44.95 -28.14 21.08
C LEU A 178 45.69 -27.98 22.42
N ILE A 179 45.44 -26.90 23.15
CA ILE A 179 45.99 -26.69 24.50
C ILE A 179 45.48 -27.80 25.45
N SER A 180 44.18 -28.06 25.46
CA SER A 180 43.56 -29.11 26.28
C SER A 180 44.12 -30.50 25.97
N TYR A 181 44.36 -30.79 24.69
CA TYR A 181 45.00 -32.02 24.23
C TYR A 181 46.45 -32.13 24.71
N TRP A 182 47.22 -31.05 24.62
CA TRP A 182 48.62 -30.99 25.07
C TRP A 182 48.78 -31.30 26.56
N PHE A 183 47.88 -30.77 27.39
CA PHE A 183 47.85 -31.04 28.83
C PHE A 183 47.19 -32.37 29.21
N GLY A 184 46.72 -33.16 28.23
CA GLY A 184 46.11 -34.48 28.46
C GLY A 184 44.68 -34.45 29.01
N VAL A 185 44.04 -33.28 29.08
CA VAL A 185 42.68 -33.09 29.61
C VAL A 185 41.64 -33.83 28.77
N THR A 186 41.86 -33.93 27.46
CA THR A 186 40.94 -34.66 26.54
C THR A 186 40.92 -36.17 26.80
N LYS A 187 41.97 -36.73 27.41
CA LYS A 187 42.04 -38.16 27.79
C LYS A 187 41.34 -38.42 29.13
N THR A 188 41.44 -37.47 30.07
CA THR A 188 40.81 -37.58 31.40
C THR A 188 39.33 -37.22 31.36
N LEU A 189 38.93 -36.29 30.50
CA LEU A 189 37.56 -35.80 30.33
C LEU A 189 37.10 -35.98 28.87
N PRO A 190 36.60 -37.16 28.48
CA PRO A 190 36.23 -37.46 27.08
C PRO A 190 35.12 -36.56 26.52
N TRP A 191 34.27 -35.99 27.39
CA TRP A 191 33.21 -35.06 26.99
C TRP A 191 33.75 -33.77 26.35
N VAL A 192 35.01 -33.41 26.57
CA VAL A 192 35.67 -32.27 25.90
C VAL A 192 35.71 -32.47 24.38
N ASN A 193 35.89 -33.71 23.91
CA ASN A 193 35.85 -34.02 22.47
C ASN A 193 34.45 -33.80 21.89
N LEU A 194 33.40 -34.17 22.63
CA LEU A 194 32.01 -33.96 22.21
C LEU A 194 31.66 -32.46 22.17
N VAL A 195 32.13 -31.68 23.15
CA VAL A 195 31.96 -30.23 23.16
C VAL A 195 32.67 -29.58 21.97
N TYR A 196 33.92 -29.98 21.69
CA TYR A 196 34.66 -29.49 20.52
C TYR A 196 33.92 -29.80 19.21
N LEU A 197 33.46 -31.04 19.03
CA LEU A 197 32.67 -31.45 17.86
C LEU A 197 31.36 -30.64 17.74
N GLY A 198 30.65 -30.44 18.85
CA GLY A 198 29.44 -29.63 18.88
C GLY A 198 29.68 -28.17 18.47
N VAL A 199 30.75 -27.55 18.98
CA VAL A 199 31.16 -26.19 18.61
C VAL A 199 31.57 -26.12 17.13
N MET A 200 32.34 -27.10 16.63
CA MET A 200 32.72 -27.15 15.21
C MET A 200 31.51 -27.33 14.30
N LEU A 201 30.56 -28.20 14.65
CA LEU A 201 29.31 -28.36 13.92
C LEU A 201 28.52 -27.05 13.88
N PHE A 202 28.42 -26.36 15.02
CA PHE A 202 27.77 -25.04 15.08
C PHE A 202 28.46 -24.02 14.18
N VAL A 203 29.81 -23.96 14.19
CA VAL A 203 30.58 -23.08 13.31
C VAL A 203 30.32 -23.41 11.84
N VAL A 204 30.31 -24.68 11.45
CA VAL A 204 30.00 -25.10 10.07
C VAL A 204 28.59 -24.69 9.66
N LEU A 205 27.59 -24.95 10.50
CA LEU A 205 26.21 -24.54 10.24
C LEU A 205 26.09 -23.03 10.12
N TRP A 206 26.82 -22.28 10.94
CA TRP A 206 26.84 -20.82 10.87
C TRP A 206 27.53 -20.30 9.60
N LEU A 207 28.61 -20.93 9.16
CA LEU A 207 29.27 -20.62 7.88
C LEU A 207 28.34 -20.89 6.69
N VAL A 208 27.67 -22.05 6.69
CA VAL A 208 26.69 -22.42 5.67
C VAL A 208 25.54 -21.42 5.66
N TRP A 209 25.00 -21.06 6.82
CA TRP A 209 23.95 -20.04 6.94
C TRP A 209 24.37 -18.70 6.34
N ASN A 210 25.56 -18.20 6.67
CA ASN A 210 26.08 -16.95 6.12
C ASN A 210 26.33 -17.03 4.61
N GLY A 211 26.83 -18.16 4.11
CA GLY A 211 27.02 -18.40 2.69
C GLY A 211 25.71 -18.39 1.92
N ILE A 212 24.68 -19.05 2.44
CA ILE A 212 23.34 -19.07 1.86
C ILE A 212 22.73 -17.66 1.86
N ASN A 213 22.82 -16.92 2.97
CA ASN A 213 22.33 -15.54 3.03
C ASN A 213 23.01 -14.64 1.99
N TRP A 214 24.33 -14.77 1.82
CA TRP A 214 25.06 -14.00 0.81
C TRP A 214 24.66 -14.39 -0.63
N LEU A 215 24.44 -15.68 -0.90
CA LEU A 215 24.00 -16.17 -2.21
C LEU A 215 22.57 -15.71 -2.56
N ASN A 216 21.74 -15.48 -1.56
CA ASN A 216 20.31 -15.22 -1.73
C ASN A 216 19.91 -13.73 -1.73
N ASP A 217 20.83 -12.82 -1.42
CA ASP A 217 20.63 -11.37 -1.54
C ASP A 217 20.79 -10.93 -3.03
N LEU A 218 19.69 -10.50 -3.65
CA LEU A 218 19.65 -9.99 -5.03
C LEU A 218 19.10 -8.57 -5.08
N TYR A 219 19.81 -7.68 -5.77
CA TYR A 219 19.41 -6.30 -6.00
C TYR A 219 19.06 -6.10 -7.48
N ILE A 220 17.89 -5.52 -7.73
CA ILE A 220 17.35 -5.33 -9.07
C ILE A 220 16.95 -3.87 -9.21
N VAL A 221 17.31 -3.25 -10.32
CA VAL A 221 16.84 -1.94 -10.75
C VAL A 221 16.00 -2.17 -11.99
N THR A 222 14.77 -1.67 -11.96
CA THR A 222 13.84 -1.69 -13.09
C THR A 222 13.49 -0.26 -13.49
N ASN A 223 12.89 -0.12 -14.66
CA ASN A 223 12.37 1.16 -15.17
C ASN A 223 11.29 1.80 -14.27
N LYS A 224 10.63 1.02 -13.38
CA LYS A 224 9.58 1.54 -12.48
C LYS A 224 10.02 1.63 -11.01
N ARG A 225 10.83 0.69 -10.56
CA ARG A 225 11.21 0.53 -9.14
C ARG A 225 12.57 -0.12 -8.95
N VAL A 226 13.14 0.12 -7.78
CA VAL A 226 14.33 -0.53 -7.27
C VAL A 226 13.88 -1.59 -6.26
N VAL A 227 14.39 -2.81 -6.39
CA VAL A 227 13.94 -3.98 -5.62
C VAL A 227 15.12 -4.67 -4.95
N ARG A 228 14.96 -5.02 -3.68
CA ARG A 228 15.81 -5.99 -2.97
C ARG A 228 15.00 -7.25 -2.70
N ILE A 229 15.54 -8.39 -3.11
CA ILE A 229 14.98 -9.71 -2.81
C ILE A 229 15.94 -10.40 -1.86
N ASN A 230 15.41 -10.89 -0.75
CA ASN A 230 16.10 -11.78 0.16
C ASN A 230 15.35 -13.12 0.18
N LYS A 231 15.94 -14.14 -0.45
CA LYS A 231 15.39 -15.50 -0.43
C LYS A 231 15.87 -16.22 0.82
N VAL A 232 15.01 -16.43 1.80
CA VAL A 232 15.40 -17.19 3.00
C VAL A 232 15.09 -18.67 2.75
N LEU A 233 16.07 -19.54 2.96
CA LEU A 233 15.91 -20.99 2.76
C LEU A 233 14.75 -21.51 3.65
N PHE A 234 13.76 -22.19 3.05
CA PHE A 234 12.52 -22.69 3.68
C PHE A 234 11.42 -21.65 4.00
N PHE A 235 11.53 -20.39 3.54
CA PHE A 235 10.51 -19.36 3.80
C PHE A 235 10.05 -18.66 2.51
N SER A 236 8.98 -17.87 2.61
CA SER A 236 8.53 -16.96 1.54
C SER A 236 9.59 -15.88 1.27
N ASP A 237 9.78 -15.55 -0.01
CA ASP A 237 10.69 -14.49 -0.45
C ASP A 237 10.33 -13.16 0.24
N SER A 238 11.30 -12.56 0.94
CA SER A 238 11.16 -11.23 1.51
C SER A 238 11.59 -10.22 0.46
N ARG A 239 10.67 -9.32 0.08
CA ARG A 239 10.87 -8.38 -1.01
C ARG A 239 10.61 -6.95 -0.53
N GLN A 240 11.57 -6.07 -0.83
CA GLN A 240 11.44 -4.64 -0.58
C GLN A 240 11.45 -3.91 -1.90
N ASP A 241 10.37 -3.20 -2.19
CA ASP A 241 10.17 -2.43 -3.42
C ASP A 241 10.22 -0.94 -3.12
N LEU A 242 10.94 -0.20 -3.95
CA LEU A 242 10.96 1.25 -3.92
C LEU A 242 10.73 1.83 -5.31
N PRO A 243 9.55 2.43 -5.60
CA PRO A 243 9.30 3.12 -6.86
C PRO A 243 10.35 4.20 -7.16
N VAL A 244 10.86 4.23 -8.39
CA VAL A 244 11.91 5.17 -8.83
C VAL A 244 11.44 6.62 -8.64
N GLU A 245 10.15 6.89 -8.86
CA GLU A 245 9.52 8.19 -8.64
C GLU A 245 9.54 8.68 -7.18
N LYS A 246 9.60 7.77 -6.20
CA LYS A 246 9.60 8.10 -4.76
C LYS A 246 11.01 8.30 -4.21
N ILE A 247 12.05 8.02 -5.00
CA ILE A 247 13.45 8.24 -4.61
C ILE A 247 13.72 9.74 -4.60
N GLN A 248 14.04 10.29 -3.43
CA GLN A 248 14.45 11.69 -3.30
C GLN A 248 15.95 11.84 -3.53
N SER A 249 16.73 11.05 -2.80
CA SER A 249 18.19 11.09 -2.86
C SER A 249 18.81 9.71 -2.65
N MET A 250 19.98 9.53 -3.25
CA MET A 250 20.81 8.35 -3.15
C MET A 250 22.10 8.73 -2.44
N ARG A 251 22.33 8.19 -1.24
CA ARG A 251 23.58 8.39 -0.49
C ARG A 251 24.50 7.19 -0.68
N VAL A 252 25.77 7.46 -0.97
CA VAL A 252 26.81 6.43 -1.11
C VAL A 252 27.67 6.44 0.14
N ASP A 253 27.55 5.39 0.94
CA ASP A 253 28.34 5.18 2.15
C ASP A 253 29.51 4.23 1.82
N ARG A 254 30.76 4.68 2.04
CA ARG A 254 31.95 3.85 1.77
C ARG A 254 32.52 3.27 3.07
N GLY A 255 32.57 1.94 3.14
CA GLY A 255 33.09 1.17 4.28
C GLY A 255 34.62 1.15 4.38
N GLY A 256 35.25 2.30 4.57
CA GLY A 256 36.69 2.40 4.81
C GLY A 256 37.59 2.23 3.56
N PRO A 257 38.92 2.08 3.74
CA PRO A 257 39.90 2.15 2.65
C PRO A 257 39.82 0.96 1.67
N ILE A 258 39.49 -0.25 2.16
CA ILE A 258 39.32 -1.43 1.29
C ILE A 258 38.12 -1.26 0.35
N SER A 259 37.03 -0.63 0.81
CA SER A 259 35.87 -0.34 -0.03
C SER A 259 36.22 0.59 -1.21
N VAL A 260 37.14 1.53 -1.02
CA VAL A 260 37.62 2.41 -2.10
C VAL A 260 38.44 1.62 -3.12
N LEU A 261 39.36 0.77 -2.65
CA LEU A 261 40.22 -0.05 -3.52
C LEU A 261 39.41 -1.00 -4.41
N LEU A 262 38.37 -1.63 -3.84
CA LEU A 262 37.53 -2.60 -4.55
C LEU A 262 36.34 -1.96 -5.28
N ASN A 263 36.18 -0.62 -5.22
CA ASN A 263 35.03 0.12 -5.75
C ASN A 263 33.67 -0.44 -5.28
N ILE A 264 33.60 -0.74 -3.97
CA ILE A 264 32.41 -1.25 -3.29
C ILE A 264 31.83 -0.13 -2.43
N SER A 265 30.52 0.04 -2.45
CA SER A 265 29.87 0.99 -1.54
C SER A 265 28.48 0.51 -1.17
N ASP A 266 27.99 0.99 -0.03
CA ASP A 266 26.61 0.82 0.38
C ASP A 266 25.80 1.98 -0.25
N LEU A 267 24.76 1.64 -1.00
CA LEU A 267 23.89 2.63 -1.63
C LEU A 267 22.57 2.68 -0.85
N ARG A 268 22.32 3.81 -0.18
CA ARG A 268 21.14 4.06 0.64
C ARG A 268 20.17 4.98 -0.09
N PHE A 269 18.96 4.49 -0.29
CA PHE A 269 17.88 5.28 -0.88
C PHE A 269 17.11 6.01 0.22
N THR A 270 16.88 7.30 0.03
CA THR A 270 16.01 8.13 0.88
C THR A 270 14.75 8.48 0.11
N THR A 271 13.60 8.34 0.76
CA THR A 271 12.28 8.41 0.14
C THR A 271 11.48 9.56 0.72
N ALA A 272 10.57 10.12 -0.10
CA ALA A 272 9.75 11.26 0.31
C ALA A 272 8.74 10.93 1.42
N ALA A 273 8.20 9.72 1.39
CA ALA A 273 7.58 9.13 2.55
C ALA A 273 8.72 8.58 3.43
N SER A 274 8.86 9.07 4.64
CA SER A 274 9.83 8.60 5.64
C SER A 274 9.58 7.15 6.11
N ASP A 275 8.79 6.37 5.36
CA ASP A 275 8.08 5.18 5.83
C ASP A 275 8.74 3.83 5.52
N THR A 276 9.64 3.76 4.56
CA THR A 276 10.39 2.50 4.34
C THR A 276 11.65 2.56 5.19
N ARG A 277 11.95 1.52 6.00
CA ARG A 277 13.33 1.25 6.44
C ARG A 277 14.19 1.40 5.19
N GLY A 278 14.94 2.49 5.09
CA GLY A 278 15.46 2.96 3.79
C GLY A 278 16.06 1.79 3.03
N LEU A 279 15.66 1.60 1.77
CA LEU A 279 16.19 0.52 0.96
C LEU A 279 17.71 0.70 0.91
N VAL A 280 18.46 -0.32 1.31
CA VAL A 280 19.92 -0.30 1.28
C VAL A 280 20.39 -1.44 0.40
N PHE A 281 21.19 -1.06 -0.58
CA PHE A 281 22.00 -1.95 -1.38
C PHE A 281 23.35 -2.08 -0.69
N GLU A 282 23.55 -3.21 -0.01
CA GLU A 282 24.74 -3.44 0.81
C GLU A 282 25.88 -3.96 -0.06
N GLN A 283 27.03 -3.30 0.03
CA GLN A 283 28.30 -3.69 -0.57
C GLN A 283 28.16 -4.07 -2.03
N VAL A 284 27.64 -3.14 -2.83
CA VAL A 284 27.47 -3.32 -4.27
C VAL A 284 28.67 -2.74 -5.01
N ALA A 285 29.09 -3.43 -6.07
CA ALA A 285 30.18 -3.00 -6.92
C ALA A 285 29.70 -1.92 -7.91
N ASN A 286 30.55 -0.92 -8.18
CA ASN A 286 30.32 0.10 -9.19
C ASN A 286 28.99 0.86 -9.02
N VAL A 287 28.83 1.50 -7.87
CA VAL A 287 27.61 2.26 -7.50
C VAL A 287 27.35 3.44 -8.45
N ALA A 288 28.38 4.05 -9.02
CA ALA A 288 28.24 5.15 -9.97
C ALA A 288 27.39 4.77 -11.19
N ARG A 289 27.57 3.56 -11.72
CA ARG A 289 26.75 3.04 -12.83
C ARG A 289 25.28 2.88 -12.43
N ILE A 290 25.03 2.42 -11.20
CA ILE A 290 23.66 2.23 -10.67
C ILE A 290 22.96 3.57 -10.54
N GLN A 291 23.64 4.57 -9.97
CA GLN A 291 23.10 5.92 -9.83
C GLN A 291 22.75 6.52 -11.19
N GLN A 292 23.66 6.40 -12.17
CA GLN A 292 23.43 6.93 -13.52
C GLN A 292 22.20 6.30 -14.19
N ILE A 293 22.01 4.98 -14.06
CA ILE A 293 20.83 4.29 -14.61
C ILE A 293 19.55 4.82 -13.96
N ILE A 294 19.53 4.91 -12.63
CA ILE A 294 18.36 5.39 -11.89
C ILE A 294 18.06 6.86 -12.21
N ASP A 295 19.09 7.71 -12.31
CA ASP A 295 18.91 9.14 -12.61
C ASP A 295 18.38 9.35 -14.04
N ASN A 296 18.86 8.59 -15.03
CA ASN A 296 18.30 8.62 -16.38
C ASN A 296 16.81 8.26 -16.38
N GLU A 297 16.45 7.21 -15.64
CA GLU A 297 15.06 6.76 -15.58
C GLU A 297 14.14 7.79 -14.89
N ARG A 298 14.64 8.47 -13.85
CA ARG A 298 13.91 9.57 -13.20
C ARG A 298 13.62 10.72 -14.15
N VAL A 299 14.58 11.07 -15.02
CA VAL A 299 14.38 12.11 -16.03
C VAL A 299 13.26 11.70 -17.00
N HIS A 300 13.30 10.46 -17.52
CA HIS A 300 12.26 9.95 -18.42
C HIS A 300 10.87 9.91 -17.78
N LEU A 301 10.77 9.52 -16.50
CA LEU A 301 9.51 9.52 -15.77
C LEU A 301 8.96 10.94 -15.55
N ALA A 302 9.83 11.90 -15.22
CA ALA A 302 9.44 13.30 -15.04
C ALA A 302 8.91 13.94 -16.35
N GLU A 303 9.53 13.62 -17.48
CA GLU A 303 9.09 14.05 -18.81
C GLU A 303 7.72 13.47 -19.17
N ARG A 304 7.51 12.17 -18.98
CA ARG A 304 6.22 11.49 -19.24
C ARG A 304 5.08 12.09 -18.41
N LYS A 305 5.34 12.33 -17.12
CA LYS A 305 4.35 12.93 -16.20
C LYS A 305 3.99 14.35 -16.63
N SER A 306 5.00 15.17 -16.94
CA SER A 306 4.81 16.54 -17.42
C SER A 306 4.01 16.61 -18.72
N ALA A 307 4.25 15.68 -19.65
CA ALA A 307 3.50 15.60 -20.90
C ALA A 307 2.02 15.23 -20.68
N SER A 308 1.76 14.22 -19.84
CA SER A 308 0.40 13.82 -19.46
C SER A 308 -0.35 14.96 -18.77
N ASP A 309 0.30 15.68 -17.86
CA ASP A 309 -0.33 16.78 -17.11
C ASP A 309 -0.67 17.96 -18.03
N ARG A 310 0.20 18.28 -19.00
CA ARG A 310 -0.08 19.28 -20.03
C ARG A 310 -1.30 18.90 -20.88
N GLU A 311 -1.40 17.63 -21.26
CA GLU A 311 -2.52 17.14 -22.07
C GLU A 311 -3.84 17.11 -21.29
N ARG A 312 -3.81 16.72 -20.00
CA ARG A 312 -4.96 16.82 -19.11
C ARG A 312 -5.45 18.26 -18.97
N LEU A 313 -4.53 19.19 -18.70
CA LEU A 313 -4.84 20.61 -18.59
C LEU A 313 -5.44 21.15 -19.90
N ARG A 314 -4.84 20.79 -21.04
CA ARG A 314 -5.34 21.15 -22.36
C ARG A 314 -6.78 20.68 -22.58
N ARG A 315 -7.10 19.44 -22.22
CA ARG A 315 -8.46 18.90 -22.34
C ARG A 315 -9.45 19.57 -21.39
N GLN A 316 -9.04 19.87 -20.16
CA GLN A 316 -9.88 20.56 -19.20
C GLN A 316 -10.23 21.98 -19.67
N ILE A 317 -9.24 22.73 -20.15
CA ILE A 317 -9.43 24.08 -20.73
C ILE A 317 -10.34 24.00 -21.96
N ALA A 318 -10.12 23.04 -22.85
CA ALA A 318 -10.97 22.85 -24.03
C ALA A 318 -12.43 22.54 -23.65
N GLY A 319 -12.64 21.70 -22.62
CA GLY A 319 -13.97 21.36 -22.12
C GLY A 319 -14.69 22.55 -21.47
N GLU A 320 -14.00 23.35 -20.66
CA GLU A 320 -14.59 24.56 -20.06
C GLU A 320 -14.92 25.63 -21.11
N ILE A 321 -14.01 25.91 -22.05
CA ILE A 321 -14.28 26.85 -23.14
C ILE A 321 -15.52 26.40 -23.94
N GLN A 322 -15.64 25.11 -24.22
CA GLN A 322 -16.81 24.57 -24.92
C GLN A 322 -18.11 24.73 -24.11
N HIS A 323 -18.04 24.60 -22.78
CA HIS A 323 -19.19 24.82 -21.89
C HIS A 323 -19.64 26.30 -21.86
N TYR A 324 -18.69 27.24 -21.83
CA TYR A 324 -18.99 28.67 -21.75
C TYR A 324 -19.34 29.31 -23.11
N VAL A 325 -18.74 28.85 -24.22
CA VAL A 325 -18.97 29.44 -25.55
C VAL A 325 -20.26 28.93 -26.21
N LEU A 326 -20.73 27.71 -25.90
CA LEU A 326 -21.93 27.13 -26.51
C LEU A 326 -23.23 27.33 -25.70
N LYS A 327 -23.17 27.87 -24.47
CA LYS A 327 -24.35 28.26 -23.68
C LYS A 327 -24.43 29.77 -23.52
N GLN A 328 -24.54 30.51 -24.62
CA GLN A 328 -25.31 31.74 -24.60
C GLN A 328 -26.80 31.33 -24.67
N PRO A 329 -27.63 31.65 -23.68
CA PRO A 329 -29.07 31.47 -23.85
C PRO A 329 -29.49 32.39 -24.99
N ALA A 330 -30.05 31.82 -26.05
CA ALA A 330 -30.72 32.59 -27.09
C ALA A 330 -31.73 33.51 -26.39
N VAL A 331 -31.53 34.81 -26.53
CA VAL A 331 -32.45 35.85 -26.06
C VAL A 331 -33.81 35.56 -26.72
N GLN A 332 -34.76 35.04 -25.95
CA GLN A 332 -36.14 34.91 -26.40
C GLN A 332 -36.75 36.31 -26.41
N GLU A 333 -36.91 36.87 -27.61
CA GLU A 333 -37.79 38.01 -27.83
C GLU A 333 -39.21 37.66 -27.40
N LYS A 334 -39.79 38.52 -26.57
CA LYS A 334 -41.15 38.46 -26.09
C LYS A 334 -42.03 39.35 -26.97
N PRO A 335 -43.05 38.84 -27.68
CA PRO A 335 -44.13 39.67 -28.24
C PRO A 335 -45.36 39.73 -27.31
N PRO A 336 -46.27 40.69 -27.53
CA PRO A 336 -47.11 41.29 -26.49
C PRO A 336 -48.46 40.59 -26.26
N THR A 337 -49.01 40.86 -25.08
CA THR A 337 -50.32 40.44 -24.57
C THR A 337 -51.47 41.28 -25.15
N THR A 338 -52.60 40.66 -25.51
CA THR A 338 -53.96 41.21 -25.25
C THR A 338 -55.03 40.09 -25.42
N PRO A 339 -56.29 40.25 -24.94
CA PRO A 339 -56.88 39.32 -23.97
C PRO A 339 -58.27 38.78 -24.36
N SER A 340 -58.77 37.73 -23.71
CA SER A 340 -60.23 37.50 -23.52
C SER A 340 -60.56 36.24 -22.71
N PRO A 341 -61.78 36.09 -22.16
CA PRO A 341 -61.98 35.77 -20.75
C PRO A 341 -62.57 34.38 -20.50
N SER A 342 -62.67 34.09 -19.20
CA SER A 342 -63.34 32.95 -18.55
C SER A 342 -64.76 32.67 -19.08
N PRO A 343 -65.23 31.41 -19.04
CA PRO A 343 -66.12 31.08 -17.92
C PRO A 343 -65.90 29.68 -17.27
N SER A 344 -66.33 29.60 -16.01
CA SER A 344 -66.51 28.43 -15.12
C SER A 344 -67.66 27.49 -15.58
N PRO A 345 -68.11 26.50 -14.76
CA PRO A 345 -67.45 25.24 -14.40
C PRO A 345 -68.35 24.02 -14.72
N THR A 346 -67.81 22.82 -14.89
CA THR A 346 -68.60 21.58 -14.67
C THR A 346 -67.73 20.45 -14.15
N ALA A 347 -68.25 19.81 -13.11
CA ALA A 347 -67.65 18.78 -12.28
C ALA A 347 -67.18 17.53 -13.04
N THR A 348 -66.10 16.92 -12.57
CA THR A 348 -65.93 15.47 -12.70
C THR A 348 -65.25 14.90 -11.46
N LYS A 349 -65.86 13.84 -10.95
CA LYS A 349 -65.63 13.18 -9.66
C LYS A 349 -64.27 12.46 -9.61
N THR A 350 -63.45 12.77 -8.61
CA THR A 350 -62.28 11.97 -8.24
C THR A 350 -62.67 10.87 -7.23
N LYS A 351 -62.32 9.63 -7.55
CA LYS A 351 -62.56 8.43 -6.75
C LYS A 351 -61.67 8.40 -5.49
N LYS A 352 -62.28 8.06 -4.35
CA LYS A 352 -61.60 7.66 -3.10
C LYS A 352 -61.00 6.25 -3.24
N PRO A 353 -59.86 5.93 -2.61
CA PRO A 353 -59.54 4.56 -2.25
C PRO A 353 -60.27 4.18 -0.95
N SER A 354 -60.83 2.98 -0.96
CA SER A 354 -61.63 2.37 0.09
C SER A 354 -60.78 1.92 1.29
N VAL A 355 -61.23 2.28 2.48
CA VAL A 355 -60.80 1.75 3.78
C VAL A 355 -61.22 0.27 3.87
N ILE A 356 -60.25 -0.63 3.98
CA ILE A 356 -60.48 -2.02 4.41
C ILE A 356 -60.23 -2.08 5.91
N ARG A 357 -61.29 -2.35 6.68
CA ARG A 357 -61.23 -2.75 8.09
C ARG A 357 -60.85 -4.24 8.14
N ILE A 358 -59.84 -4.59 8.95
CA ILE A 358 -59.55 -5.96 9.38
C ILE A 358 -59.71 -6.00 10.91
N PRO A 359 -60.35 -7.04 11.48
CA PRO A 359 -60.77 -7.07 12.87
C PRO A 359 -59.61 -7.23 13.86
N THR A 360 -59.81 -6.64 15.03
CA THR A 360 -59.02 -6.80 16.25
C THR A 360 -59.08 -8.25 16.71
N LEU A 361 -58.04 -9.04 16.43
CA LEU A 361 -57.80 -10.31 17.10
C LEU A 361 -56.87 -10.10 18.29
N LEU A 362 -57.28 -10.70 19.41
CA LEU A 362 -56.67 -10.67 20.72
C LEU A 362 -55.14 -10.76 20.70
N ARG A 363 -54.51 -9.78 21.31
CA ARG A 363 -53.09 -9.74 21.66
C ARG A 363 -52.79 -10.82 22.68
N ALA A 364 -52.42 -12.02 22.23
CA ALA A 364 -51.81 -13.03 23.08
C ALA A 364 -50.46 -12.50 23.59
N ARG A 365 -50.27 -12.50 24.91
CA ARG A 365 -48.98 -12.22 25.55
C ARG A 365 -47.94 -13.18 24.96
N PRO A 366 -46.74 -12.71 24.57
CA PRO A 366 -45.68 -13.64 24.18
C PRO A 366 -45.32 -14.47 25.40
N LYS A 367 -45.54 -15.79 25.32
CA LYS A 367 -44.93 -16.75 26.23
C LYS A 367 -43.42 -16.52 26.14
N ARG A 368 -42.77 -16.20 27.26
CA ARG A 368 -41.32 -16.36 27.42
C ARG A 368 -41.00 -17.80 27.01
N VAL A 369 -40.48 -17.99 25.81
CA VAL A 369 -39.83 -19.23 25.43
C VAL A 369 -38.57 -19.27 26.29
N ALA A 370 -38.56 -20.14 27.29
CA ALA A 370 -37.35 -20.46 28.02
C ALA A 370 -36.29 -20.86 26.98
N ALA A 371 -35.15 -20.18 27.00
CA ALA A 371 -34.04 -20.49 26.10
C ALA A 371 -33.73 -21.98 26.19
N ALA A 372 -33.82 -22.68 25.05
CA ALA A 372 -33.39 -24.07 24.96
C ALA A 372 -31.95 -24.18 25.46
N PRO A 373 -31.58 -25.25 26.20
CA PRO A 373 -30.21 -25.42 26.67
C PRO A 373 -29.29 -25.45 25.45
N VAL A 374 -28.45 -24.42 25.34
CA VAL A 374 -27.41 -24.34 24.31
C VAL A 374 -26.58 -25.63 24.41
N PRO A 375 -26.42 -26.40 23.32
CA PRO A 375 -25.73 -27.67 23.37
C PRO A 375 -24.29 -27.48 23.85
N LEU A 376 -23.77 -28.45 24.59
CA LEU A 376 -22.49 -28.36 25.31
C LEU A 376 -21.33 -27.95 24.38
N ASN A 377 -21.37 -28.37 23.11
CA ASN A 377 -20.40 -27.97 22.09
C ASN A 377 -20.44 -26.47 21.73
N LYS A 378 -21.62 -25.84 21.68
CA LYS A 378 -21.79 -24.40 21.47
C LYS A 378 -21.42 -23.63 22.73
N ARG A 379 -21.68 -24.18 23.92
CA ARG A 379 -21.21 -23.60 25.19
C ARG A 379 -19.69 -23.68 25.31
N LEU A 380 -19.07 -24.82 25.02
CA LEU A 380 -17.62 -24.95 24.97
C LEU A 380 -17.03 -24.06 23.89
N ARG A 381 -17.57 -24.03 22.67
CA ARG A 381 -17.04 -23.19 21.59
C ARG A 381 -17.21 -21.70 21.90
N ALA A 382 -18.32 -21.28 22.52
CA ALA A 382 -18.50 -19.91 23.01
C ALA A 382 -17.59 -19.59 24.20
N LEU A 383 -17.32 -20.55 25.08
CA LEU A 383 -16.38 -20.41 26.19
C LEU A 383 -14.93 -20.32 25.69
N TRP A 384 -14.56 -21.18 24.73
CA TRP A 384 -13.30 -21.16 24.01
C TRP A 384 -13.14 -19.86 23.20
N GLN A 385 -14.18 -19.37 22.51
CA GLN A 385 -14.15 -18.06 21.85
C GLN A 385 -14.14 -16.90 22.85
N SER A 386 -14.71 -17.05 24.04
CA SER A 386 -14.60 -16.00 25.08
C SER A 386 -13.21 -15.94 25.73
N LEU A 387 -12.53 -17.10 25.81
CA LEU A 387 -11.19 -17.23 26.39
C LEU A 387 -10.07 -17.00 25.36
N LEU A 388 -10.26 -17.40 24.11
CA LEU A 388 -9.28 -17.30 23.00
C LEU A 388 -9.67 -16.32 21.89
N GLY A 389 -10.86 -15.70 21.94
CA GLY A 389 -11.29 -14.75 20.92
C GLY A 389 -10.41 -13.51 20.95
N THR A 390 -9.78 -13.22 19.81
CA THR A 390 -8.87 -12.10 19.63
C THR A 390 -9.55 -10.81 19.21
N GLU A 391 -10.83 -10.89 18.83
CA GLU A 391 -11.64 -9.78 18.35
C GLU A 391 -13.02 -9.75 19.01
N TRP A 392 -13.49 -8.54 19.31
CA TRP A 392 -14.83 -8.28 19.84
C TRP A 392 -15.42 -7.09 19.09
N ARG A 393 -16.60 -7.27 18.48
CA ARG A 393 -17.29 -6.21 17.74
C ARG A 393 -18.53 -5.77 18.49
N GLN A 394 -18.60 -4.50 18.87
CA GLN A 394 -19.76 -3.88 19.51
C GLN A 394 -20.17 -2.64 18.72
N GLY A 395 -21.21 -2.78 17.88
CA GLY A 395 -21.70 -1.69 17.03
C GLY A 395 -20.62 -1.22 16.05
N HIS A 396 -20.22 0.05 16.18
CA HIS A 396 -19.19 0.69 15.35
C HIS A 396 -17.76 0.55 15.91
N THR A 397 -17.60 0.04 17.12
CA THR A 397 -16.29 -0.12 17.75
C THR A 397 -15.80 -1.57 17.62
N VAL A 398 -14.55 -1.73 17.21
CA VAL A 398 -13.86 -3.02 17.17
C VAL A 398 -12.76 -3.02 18.23
N THR A 399 -12.72 -4.06 19.06
CA THR A 399 -11.69 -4.26 20.06
C THR A 399 -10.85 -5.48 19.69
N TRP A 400 -9.54 -5.30 19.62
CA TRP A 400 -8.57 -6.37 19.44
C TRP A 400 -7.75 -6.60 20.70
N ARG A 401 -7.19 -7.80 20.79
CA ARG A 401 -6.22 -8.16 21.83
C ARG A 401 -4.97 -8.80 21.24
N LYS A 402 -3.93 -8.85 22.07
CA LYS A 402 -2.69 -9.57 21.77
C LYS A 402 -2.97 -11.06 21.52
N HIS A 403 -2.22 -11.67 20.62
CA HIS A 403 -2.35 -13.08 20.28
C HIS A 403 -1.96 -13.99 21.45
N HIS A 404 -2.58 -15.17 21.57
CA HIS A 404 -2.38 -16.11 22.68
C HIS A 404 -0.96 -16.72 22.73
N ILE A 405 -0.23 -16.71 21.61
CA ILE A 405 1.17 -17.15 21.57
C ILE A 405 2.08 -16.22 22.37
N VAL A 406 1.72 -14.93 22.46
CA VAL A 406 2.44 -13.97 23.29
C VAL A 406 2.33 -14.36 24.76
N LEU A 407 1.10 -14.67 25.21
CA LEU A 407 0.85 -15.19 26.55
C LEU A 407 1.68 -16.45 26.82
N LEU A 408 1.64 -17.43 25.91
CA LEU A 408 2.39 -18.67 26.05
C LEU A 408 3.90 -18.41 26.24
N ARG A 409 4.46 -17.49 25.45
CA ARG A 409 5.89 -17.11 25.55
C ARG A 409 6.20 -16.40 26.87
N GLN A 410 5.32 -15.52 27.35
CA GLN A 410 5.48 -14.80 28.62
C GLN A 410 5.42 -15.77 29.82
N ILE A 411 4.44 -16.67 29.86
CA ILE A 411 4.30 -17.63 30.95
C ILE A 411 5.30 -18.79 30.91
N LEU A 412 5.97 -19.01 29.77
CA LEU A 412 6.88 -20.15 29.58
C LEU A 412 8.02 -20.18 30.61
N GLY A 413 8.57 -19.01 30.96
CA GLY A 413 9.62 -18.91 31.99
C GLY A 413 9.11 -19.32 33.37
N GLY A 414 7.91 -18.86 33.75
CA GLY A 414 7.23 -19.25 34.99
C GLY A 414 6.88 -20.74 35.01
N LEU A 415 6.40 -21.30 33.89
CA LEU A 415 6.09 -22.71 33.75
C LEU A 415 7.33 -23.61 33.86
N LEU A 416 8.45 -23.22 33.22
CA LEU A 416 9.71 -23.94 33.35
C LEU A 416 10.26 -23.87 34.77
N GLY A 417 10.17 -22.70 35.42
CA GLY A 417 10.53 -22.55 36.84
C GLY A 417 9.67 -23.44 37.74
N LEU A 418 8.36 -23.46 37.52
CA LEU A 418 7.44 -24.34 38.24
C LEU A 418 7.77 -25.83 37.99
N LEU A 419 8.08 -26.21 36.74
CA LEU A 419 8.48 -27.57 36.38
C LEU A 419 9.76 -27.99 37.13
N ILE A 420 10.78 -27.12 37.17
CA ILE A 420 12.02 -27.37 37.91
C ILE A 420 11.73 -27.53 39.40
N LEU A 421 10.88 -26.68 39.98
CA LEU A 421 10.49 -26.78 41.38
C LEU A 421 9.72 -28.07 41.68
N VAL A 422 8.85 -28.52 40.78
CA VAL A 422 8.14 -29.80 40.88
C VAL A 422 9.11 -30.97 40.77
N LEU A 423 10.09 -30.92 39.86
CA LEU A 423 11.12 -31.95 39.73
C LEU A 423 12.03 -32.00 40.96
N LEU A 424 12.38 -30.85 41.54
CA LEU A 424 13.13 -30.76 42.81
C LEU A 424 12.30 -31.34 43.96
N LEU A 425 11.03 -30.99 44.05
CA LEU A 425 10.11 -31.56 45.04
C LEU A 425 10.03 -33.09 44.93
N ALA A 426 9.88 -33.61 43.70
CA ALA A 426 9.88 -35.04 43.43
C ALA A 426 11.22 -35.70 43.79
N PHE A 427 12.35 -35.06 43.48
CA PHE A 427 13.68 -35.53 43.82
C PHE A 427 13.89 -35.65 45.34
N PHE A 428 13.55 -34.61 46.10
CA PHE A 428 13.67 -34.63 47.57
C PHE A 428 12.76 -35.67 48.22
N THR A 429 11.53 -35.82 47.71
CA THR A 429 10.59 -36.85 48.18
C THR A 429 11.11 -38.27 47.87
N SER A 430 11.70 -38.48 46.69
CA SER A 430 12.28 -39.78 46.29
C SER A 430 13.60 -40.12 47.00
N SER A 431 14.33 -39.11 47.48
CA SER A 431 15.61 -39.28 48.19
C SER A 431 15.42 -39.70 49.66
N GLY A 432 14.19 -39.91 50.11
CA GLY A 432 13.89 -40.35 51.48
C GLY A 432 13.92 -39.24 52.54
N VAL A 433 13.93 -37.96 52.13
CA VAL A 433 13.80 -36.85 53.08
C VAL A 433 12.35 -36.83 53.60
N PRO A 434 12.11 -36.90 54.91
CA PRO A 434 10.76 -36.89 55.45
C PRO A 434 10.09 -35.55 55.15
N PHE A 435 8.82 -35.60 54.71
CA PHE A 435 8.01 -34.41 54.48
C PHE A 435 7.71 -33.73 55.81
N ASP A 436 8.49 -32.68 56.12
CA ASP A 436 8.32 -31.85 57.30
C ASP A 436 8.48 -30.38 56.93
N LEU A 437 7.47 -29.57 57.27
CA LEU A 437 7.47 -28.13 57.03
C LEU A 437 8.29 -27.37 58.09
N SER A 438 8.54 -27.97 59.25
CA SER A 438 9.11 -27.31 60.42
C SER A 438 10.55 -27.73 60.74
N GLY A 439 10.90 -29.02 60.62
CA GLY A 439 12.22 -29.55 60.97
C GLY A 439 13.33 -29.20 59.98
N ASN A 440 13.14 -29.51 58.69
CA ASN A 440 14.15 -29.30 57.65
C ASN A 440 13.91 -28.03 56.81
N GLY A 441 12.70 -27.46 56.84
CA GLY A 441 12.33 -26.22 56.12
C GLY A 441 12.33 -26.29 54.59
N VAL A 442 12.95 -27.31 53.97
CA VAL A 442 13.11 -27.45 52.51
C VAL A 442 11.77 -27.47 51.78
N PHE A 443 10.78 -28.21 52.28
CA PHE A 443 9.44 -28.26 51.67
C PHE A 443 8.67 -26.95 51.84
N ALA A 444 8.87 -26.22 52.93
CA ALA A 444 8.29 -24.90 53.14
C ALA A 444 8.89 -23.88 52.14
N VAL A 445 10.21 -23.90 51.95
CA VAL A 445 10.91 -23.04 50.97
C VAL A 445 10.46 -23.37 49.54
N LEU A 446 10.43 -24.65 49.16
CA LEU A 446 9.94 -25.07 47.84
C LEU A 446 8.47 -24.67 47.61
N GLY A 447 7.62 -24.81 48.63
CA GLY A 447 6.22 -24.38 48.58
C GLY A 447 6.07 -22.87 48.37
N VAL A 448 6.84 -22.06 49.10
CA VAL A 448 6.86 -20.60 48.91
C VAL A 448 7.35 -20.23 47.51
N LEU A 449 8.41 -20.87 47.02
CA LEU A 449 8.91 -20.64 45.67
C LEU A 449 7.89 -21.04 44.59
N MET A 450 7.14 -22.12 44.80
CA MET A 450 6.05 -22.51 43.89
C MET A 450 4.91 -21.50 43.91
N LEU A 451 4.54 -20.95 45.08
CA LEU A 451 3.53 -19.88 45.17
C LEU A 451 3.99 -18.61 44.47
N VAL A 452 5.28 -18.25 44.57
CA VAL A 452 5.86 -17.13 43.84
C VAL A 452 5.82 -17.40 42.33
N ALA A 453 6.20 -18.60 41.87
CA ALA A 453 6.13 -18.96 40.46
C ALA A 453 4.69 -18.91 39.92
N LEU A 454 3.70 -19.39 40.68
CA LEU A 454 2.29 -19.26 40.34
C LEU A 454 1.83 -17.80 40.32
N GLY A 455 2.31 -16.97 41.25
CA GLY A 455 2.06 -15.54 41.27
C GLY A 455 2.61 -14.83 40.04
N VAL A 456 3.81 -15.17 39.57
CA VAL A 456 4.39 -14.64 38.33
C VAL A 456 3.56 -15.07 37.11
N ILE A 457 3.16 -16.35 37.03
CA ILE A 457 2.29 -16.81 35.93
C ILE A 457 0.95 -16.05 35.93
N ALA A 458 0.35 -15.85 37.11
CA ALA A 458 -0.89 -15.10 37.25
C ALA A 458 -0.72 -13.62 36.89
N TRP A 459 0.43 -13.03 37.24
CA TRP A 459 0.80 -11.65 36.89
C TRP A 459 0.86 -11.46 35.37
N GLU A 460 1.65 -12.29 34.68
CA GLU A 460 1.80 -12.26 33.22
C GLU A 460 0.47 -12.52 32.49
N TRP A 461 -0.37 -13.40 33.05
CA TRP A 461 -1.69 -13.66 32.49
C TRP A 461 -2.64 -12.45 32.61
N GLU A 462 -2.66 -11.79 33.77
CA GLU A 462 -3.51 -10.62 34.00
C GLU A 462 -3.06 -9.41 33.15
N ASP A 463 -1.74 -9.21 33.00
CA ASP A 463 -1.15 -8.21 32.11
C ASP A 463 -1.61 -8.43 30.65
N TRP A 464 -1.39 -9.64 30.11
CA TRP A 464 -1.83 -9.99 28.76
C TRP A 464 -3.34 -9.83 28.55
N ARG A 465 -4.16 -10.16 29.57
CA ARG A 465 -5.63 -10.10 29.47
C ARG A 465 -6.14 -8.66 29.40
N ARG A 466 -5.44 -7.72 30.02
CA ARG A 466 -5.86 -6.33 30.17
C ARG A 466 -5.45 -5.42 29.01
N ASP A 467 -4.41 -5.81 28.27
CA ASP A 467 -3.96 -5.06 27.12
C ASP A 467 -4.93 -5.20 25.93
N LEU A 468 -5.57 -4.07 25.58
CA LEU A 468 -6.64 -4.02 24.60
C LEU A 468 -6.46 -2.85 23.64
N TYR A 469 -6.71 -3.11 22.37
CA TYR A 469 -6.68 -2.14 21.29
C TYR A 469 -8.09 -1.84 20.83
N TYR A 470 -8.46 -0.57 20.72
CA TYR A 470 -9.80 -0.15 20.28
C TYR A 470 -9.72 0.68 19.01
N LEU A 471 -10.62 0.40 18.07
CA LEU A 471 -10.86 1.20 16.87
C LEU A 471 -12.31 1.67 16.85
N SER A 472 -12.49 2.98 16.93
CA SER A 472 -13.76 3.68 16.75
C SER A 472 -13.91 4.11 15.28
N ASP A 473 -14.97 4.85 14.97
CA ASP A 473 -15.16 5.46 13.64
C ASP A 473 -14.21 6.64 13.39
N THR A 474 -13.72 7.28 14.45
CA THR A 474 -12.94 8.52 14.38
C THR A 474 -11.59 8.45 15.09
N GLU A 475 -11.40 7.49 16.00
CA GLU A 475 -10.22 7.40 16.86
C GLU A 475 -9.71 5.96 16.99
N ILE A 476 -8.40 5.82 17.18
CA ILE A 476 -7.73 4.60 17.65
C ILE A 476 -7.22 4.82 19.08
N ILE A 477 -7.37 3.79 19.92
CA ILE A 477 -6.98 3.81 21.33
C ILE A 477 -6.19 2.55 21.67
N ASP A 478 -5.06 2.74 22.33
CA ASP A 478 -4.21 1.68 22.87
C ASP A 478 -4.24 1.81 24.39
N THR A 479 -4.71 0.76 25.06
CA THR A 479 -4.83 0.71 26.51
C THR A 479 -3.88 -0.35 27.04
N GLU A 480 -2.84 0.09 27.73
CA GLU A 480 -1.92 -0.74 28.49
C GLU A 480 -2.27 -0.59 29.97
N SER A 481 -2.48 -1.70 30.68
CA SER A 481 -2.70 -1.61 32.13
C SER A 481 -2.07 -2.75 32.91
N LEU A 482 -1.23 -2.36 33.87
CA LEU A 482 -0.58 -3.28 34.78
C LEU A 482 -1.63 -3.90 35.74
N PRO A 483 -1.41 -5.14 36.19
CA PRO A 483 -2.32 -5.84 37.09
C PRO A 483 -2.55 -5.09 38.40
N PHE A 484 -3.73 -5.30 39.01
CA PHE A 484 -4.21 -4.61 40.22
C PHE A 484 -4.39 -3.09 40.11
N GLY A 485 -4.36 -2.52 38.90
CA GLY A 485 -4.57 -1.08 38.70
C GLY A 485 -3.37 -0.23 39.14
N LEU A 486 -2.18 -0.82 39.21
CA LEU A 486 -0.95 -0.15 39.63
C LEU A 486 -0.47 0.89 38.61
N ASN A 487 -0.81 0.72 37.33
CA ASN A 487 -0.50 1.67 36.27
C ASN A 487 -1.51 1.53 35.13
N TYR A 488 -1.98 2.66 34.61
CA TYR A 488 -2.92 2.71 33.49
C TYR A 488 -2.40 3.75 32.49
N ARG A 489 -2.13 3.30 31.27
CA ARG A 489 -1.65 4.15 30.19
C ARG A 489 -2.58 3.99 29.00
N GLU A 490 -3.18 5.10 28.59
CA GLU A 490 -4.05 5.17 27.42
C GLU A 490 -3.44 6.14 26.42
N GLN A 491 -3.18 5.66 25.21
CA GLN A 491 -2.72 6.46 24.09
C GLN A 491 -3.86 6.57 23.08
N LYS A 492 -4.20 7.79 22.67
CA LYS A 492 -5.27 8.07 21.69
C LYS A 492 -4.71 8.76 20.47
N ALA A 493 -5.21 8.39 19.30
CA ALA A 493 -4.94 9.12 18.07
C ALA A 493 -6.22 9.19 17.21
N GLU A 494 -6.46 10.36 16.60
CA GLU A 494 -7.54 10.52 15.64
C GLU A 494 -7.19 9.87 14.30
N LEU A 495 -8.14 9.13 13.71
CA LEU A 495 -7.95 8.48 12.41
C LEU A 495 -7.58 9.47 11.31
N ARG A 496 -8.06 10.71 11.40
CA ARG A 496 -7.79 11.76 10.42
C ARG A 496 -6.31 12.16 10.39
N ASN A 497 -5.60 11.99 11.49
CA ASN A 497 -4.18 12.34 11.62
C ASN A 497 -3.25 11.18 11.26
N ILE A 498 -3.80 9.99 10.98
CA ILE A 498 -3.03 8.81 10.57
C ILE A 498 -2.65 8.94 9.09
N GLN A 499 -1.37 8.82 8.80
CA GLN A 499 -0.82 8.96 7.44
C GLN A 499 -0.71 7.61 6.72
N ASP A 500 -0.13 6.62 7.39
CA ASP A 500 0.14 5.30 6.85
C ASP A 500 -0.10 4.23 7.92
N VAL A 501 -0.54 3.05 7.47
CA VAL A 501 -0.84 1.87 8.28
C VAL A 501 -0.17 0.68 7.62
N THR A 502 0.82 0.10 8.28
CA THR A 502 1.59 -1.02 7.72
C THR A 502 1.48 -2.26 8.61
N ALA A 503 1.15 -3.40 7.98
CA ALA A 503 1.12 -4.70 8.65
C ALA A 503 2.50 -5.38 8.57
N ALA A 504 3.14 -5.59 9.72
CA ALA A 504 4.46 -6.19 9.82
C ALA A 504 4.41 -7.63 10.38
N ARG A 505 4.87 -8.60 9.58
CA ARG A 505 5.11 -9.99 10.00
C ARG A 505 6.60 -10.33 9.89
N GLN A 506 7.34 -10.18 11.00
CA GLN A 506 8.82 -10.23 10.98
C GLN A 506 9.40 -11.65 11.24
N HIS A 507 8.63 -12.57 11.83
CA HIS A 507 9.14 -13.87 12.30
C HIS A 507 8.38 -15.07 11.69
N PHE A 508 9.02 -16.23 11.66
CA PHE A 508 8.40 -17.50 11.23
C PHE A 508 7.06 -17.77 11.91
N TRP A 509 7.04 -17.67 13.25
CA TRP A 509 5.85 -17.92 14.06
C TRP A 509 4.71 -16.93 13.74
N ASN A 510 5.05 -15.68 13.42
CA ASN A 510 4.08 -14.65 13.02
C ASN A 510 3.36 -15.01 11.71
N VAL A 511 4.03 -15.71 10.79
CA VAL A 511 3.43 -16.17 9.53
C VAL A 511 2.64 -17.46 9.75
N LEU A 512 3.21 -18.43 10.47
CA LEU A 512 2.59 -19.74 10.70
C LEU A 512 1.27 -19.63 11.46
N PHE A 513 1.21 -18.74 12.45
CA PHE A 513 0.04 -18.54 13.30
C PHE A 513 -0.70 -17.23 13.00
N ASP A 514 -0.39 -16.60 11.87
CA ASP A 514 -0.99 -15.37 11.36
C ASP A 514 -1.22 -14.28 12.42
N TYR A 515 -0.15 -13.91 13.14
CA TYR A 515 -0.15 -12.78 14.06
C TYR A 515 1.03 -11.84 13.79
N GLY A 516 0.91 -10.55 14.07
CA GLY A 516 1.99 -9.60 13.79
C GLY A 516 1.71 -8.21 14.34
N ASN A 517 2.55 -7.25 13.99
CA ASN A 517 2.37 -5.88 14.43
C ASN A 517 1.66 -5.07 13.35
N VAL A 518 0.87 -4.08 13.75
CA VAL A 518 0.31 -3.08 12.86
C VAL A 518 0.83 -1.73 13.31
N ASP A 519 1.70 -1.13 12.49
CA ASP A 519 2.36 0.12 12.79
C ASP A 519 1.59 1.25 12.09
N SER A 520 1.08 2.21 12.86
CA SER A 520 0.31 3.37 12.39
C SER A 520 1.06 4.65 12.72
N ARG A 521 1.28 5.52 11.73
CA ARG A 521 1.99 6.80 11.94
C ARG A 521 1.02 7.97 12.03
N VAL A 522 1.14 8.74 13.10
CA VAL A 522 0.31 9.92 13.38
C VAL A 522 1.08 11.19 13.04
N ALA A 523 0.46 12.10 12.29
CA ALA A 523 1.01 13.39 11.97
C ALA A 523 1.33 14.20 13.24
N GLY A 524 2.56 14.69 13.38
CA GLY A 524 2.98 15.52 14.52
C GLY A 524 3.40 14.76 15.79
N SER A 525 3.33 13.42 15.80
CA SER A 525 3.90 12.59 16.87
C SER A 525 5.24 11.99 16.44
N ALA A 526 6.25 12.04 17.32
CA ALA A 526 7.54 11.39 17.06
C ALA A 526 7.48 9.86 17.22
N ASN A 527 6.51 9.33 17.98
CA ASN A 527 6.36 7.91 18.23
C ASN A 527 5.21 7.33 17.38
N PRO A 528 5.46 6.26 16.60
CA PRO A 528 4.41 5.56 15.87
C PRO A 528 3.51 4.82 16.85
N PHE A 529 2.22 4.80 16.53
CA PHE A 529 1.23 4.07 17.28
C PHE A 529 1.21 2.63 16.79
N THR A 530 1.60 1.69 17.65
CA THR A 530 1.90 0.32 17.23
C THR A 530 1.00 -0.67 17.95
N PHE A 531 0.15 -1.37 17.21
CA PHE A 531 -0.53 -2.53 17.75
C PHE A 531 0.40 -3.73 17.71
N THR A 532 0.79 -4.24 18.88
CA THR A 532 1.76 -5.33 18.97
C THR A 532 1.07 -6.69 18.95
N HIS A 533 1.58 -7.60 18.14
CA HIS A 533 1.20 -9.02 18.09
C HIS A 533 -0.32 -9.26 17.98
N VAL A 534 -1.01 -8.51 17.13
CA VAL A 534 -2.43 -8.68 16.83
C VAL A 534 -2.63 -9.89 15.92
N ALA A 535 -3.76 -10.57 16.09
CA ALA A 535 -4.20 -11.62 15.16
C ALA A 535 -4.55 -11.02 13.79
N HIS A 536 -4.19 -11.72 12.71
CA HIS A 536 -4.49 -11.33 11.34
C HIS A 536 -4.15 -9.86 11.03
N PRO A 537 -2.86 -9.45 11.11
CA PRO A 537 -2.47 -8.03 11.05
C PRO A 537 -2.84 -7.34 9.73
N LYS A 538 -2.96 -8.10 8.63
CA LYS A 538 -3.45 -7.56 7.35
C LYS A 538 -4.90 -7.10 7.43
N ILE A 539 -5.79 -7.94 7.95
CA ILE A 539 -7.22 -7.62 8.09
C ILE A 539 -7.41 -6.38 8.98
N VAL A 540 -6.62 -6.28 10.05
CA VAL A 540 -6.64 -5.13 10.95
C VAL A 540 -6.18 -3.86 10.23
N ALA A 541 -5.08 -3.93 9.47
CA ALA A 541 -4.59 -2.79 8.69
C ALA A 541 -5.58 -2.36 7.60
N ASP A 542 -6.18 -3.32 6.90
CA ASP A 542 -7.19 -3.07 5.86
C ASP A 542 -8.42 -2.38 6.46
N GLU A 543 -8.95 -2.85 7.60
CA GLU A 543 -10.09 -2.25 8.30
C GLU A 543 -9.79 -0.81 8.77
N ILE A 544 -8.59 -0.55 9.31
CA ILE A 544 -8.20 0.82 9.69
C ILE A 544 -8.13 1.71 8.45
N THR A 545 -7.55 1.20 7.35
CA THR A 545 -7.37 1.94 6.10
C THR A 545 -8.72 2.27 5.47
N GLU A 546 -9.65 1.30 5.41
CA GLU A 546 -11.01 1.48 4.94
C GLU A 546 -11.73 2.59 5.72
N ARG A 547 -11.61 2.61 7.05
CA ARG A 547 -12.23 3.68 7.87
C ARG A 547 -11.60 5.05 7.62
N ILE A 548 -10.28 5.13 7.43
CA ILE A 548 -9.60 6.36 7.06
C ILE A 548 -10.10 6.87 5.71
N GLU A 549 -10.26 5.97 4.72
CA GLU A 549 -10.81 6.34 3.41
C GLU A 549 -12.25 6.83 3.49
N LEU A 550 -13.11 6.14 4.24
CA LEU A 550 -14.48 6.58 4.48
C LEU A 550 -14.54 7.96 5.15
N LEU A 551 -13.64 8.25 6.11
CA LEU A 551 -13.53 9.57 6.72
C LEU A 551 -13.06 10.65 5.73
N LYS A 552 -12.09 10.33 4.86
CA LYS A 552 -11.61 11.24 3.81
C LYS A 552 -12.73 11.59 2.83
N LEU A 553 -13.51 10.61 2.39
CA LEU A 553 -14.65 10.82 1.49
C LEU A 553 -15.69 11.76 2.12
N ARG A 554 -16.07 11.53 3.38
CA ARG A 554 -16.99 12.43 4.12
C ARG A 554 -16.43 13.85 4.25
N GLY A 555 -15.12 13.97 4.47
CA GLY A 555 -14.42 15.26 4.54
C GLY A 555 -14.53 16.04 3.21
N VAL A 556 -14.22 15.38 2.09
CA VAL A 556 -14.30 16.00 0.74
C VAL A 556 -15.73 16.43 0.40
N GLU A 557 -16.72 15.59 0.69
CA GLU A 557 -18.14 15.96 0.48
C GLU A 557 -18.52 17.23 1.27
N SER A 558 -18.05 17.36 2.51
CA SER A 558 -18.34 18.53 3.33
C SER A 558 -17.71 19.81 2.75
N THR A 559 -16.45 19.75 2.31
CA THR A 559 -15.75 20.88 1.69
C THR A 559 -16.38 21.28 0.35
N ASN A 560 -16.78 20.31 -0.48
CA ASN A 560 -17.43 20.60 -1.76
C ASN A 560 -18.81 21.27 -1.57
N ARG A 561 -19.58 20.81 -0.58
CA ARG A 561 -20.84 21.46 -0.19
C ARG A 561 -20.63 22.89 0.30
N GLU A 562 -19.56 23.12 1.06
CA GLU A 562 -19.20 24.46 1.56
C GLU A 562 -18.79 25.39 0.41
N GLN A 563 -17.91 24.95 -0.49
CA GLN A 563 -17.53 25.71 -1.69
C GLN A 563 -18.74 26.07 -2.55
N THR A 564 -19.65 25.11 -2.75
CA THR A 564 -20.89 25.34 -3.50
C THR A 564 -21.74 26.43 -2.86
N ARG A 565 -21.86 26.44 -1.53
CA ARG A 565 -22.58 27.49 -0.79
C ARG A 565 -21.90 28.85 -0.93
N THR A 566 -20.58 28.93 -0.75
CA THR A 566 -19.84 30.18 -0.89
C THR A 566 -19.99 30.79 -2.28
N ILE A 567 -19.99 29.97 -3.34
CA ILE A 567 -20.22 30.42 -4.71
C ILE A 567 -21.64 30.97 -4.88
N VAL A 568 -22.66 30.29 -4.35
CA VAL A 568 -24.05 30.76 -4.39
C VAL A 568 -24.19 32.10 -3.65
N ASP A 569 -23.59 32.23 -2.48
CA ASP A 569 -23.62 33.47 -1.69
C ASP A 569 -22.90 34.61 -2.42
N ALA A 570 -21.76 34.33 -3.05
CA ALA A 570 -21.03 35.30 -3.86
C ALA A 570 -21.84 35.77 -5.08
N ILE A 571 -22.56 34.87 -5.76
CA ILE A 571 -23.46 35.21 -6.88
C ILE A 571 -24.59 36.11 -6.39
N ILE A 572 -25.21 35.80 -5.24
CA ILE A 572 -26.27 36.62 -4.65
C ILE A 572 -25.73 38.01 -4.28
N ALA A 573 -24.53 38.09 -3.70
CA ALA A 573 -23.88 39.35 -3.35
C ALA A 573 -23.56 40.20 -4.60
N TYR A 574 -23.00 39.59 -5.64
CA TYR A 574 -22.70 40.27 -6.91
C TYR A 574 -23.99 40.77 -7.60
N HIS A 575 -25.03 39.93 -7.64
CA HIS A 575 -26.33 40.33 -8.20
C HIS A 575 -26.95 41.50 -7.42
N ARG A 576 -26.79 41.55 -6.09
CA ARG A 576 -27.26 42.69 -5.27
C ARG A 576 -26.48 43.98 -5.57
N LEU A 577 -25.17 43.90 -5.75
CA LEU A 577 -24.34 45.06 -6.14
C LEU A 577 -24.78 45.61 -7.50
N LEU A 578 -24.93 44.74 -8.50
CA LEU A 578 -25.42 45.12 -9.83
C LEU A 578 -26.80 45.80 -9.78
N MET A 579 -27.72 45.28 -8.96
CA MET A 579 -29.05 45.90 -8.81
C MET A 579 -28.99 47.26 -8.11
N THR A 580 -28.02 47.44 -7.21
CA THR A 580 -27.83 48.70 -6.47
C THR A 580 -27.21 49.77 -7.36
N GLU A 581 -26.19 49.43 -8.15
CA GLU A 581 -25.64 50.32 -9.19
C GLU A 581 -26.73 50.73 -10.20
N ARG A 582 -27.54 49.77 -10.65
CA ARG A 582 -28.64 50.02 -11.58
C ARG A 582 -29.76 50.89 -10.99
N HIS A 583 -29.93 50.90 -9.66
CA HIS A 583 -30.87 51.79 -8.98
C HIS A 583 -30.28 53.19 -8.73
N GLN A 584 -28.95 53.32 -8.62
CA GLN A 584 -28.28 54.62 -8.51
C GLN A 584 -28.25 55.36 -9.85
N ASP A 585 -28.20 54.64 -10.98
CA ASP A 585 -28.25 55.21 -12.33
C ASP A 585 -29.67 55.55 -12.84
N ALA A 586 -30.71 55.29 -12.04
CA ALA A 586 -32.09 55.64 -12.40
C ALA A 586 -32.41 57.11 -12.03
N PRO A 587 -32.84 57.97 -12.96
CA PRO A 587 -33.18 59.36 -12.65
C PRO A 587 -34.38 59.42 -11.68
N PRO A 588 -34.44 60.40 -10.77
CA PRO A 588 -35.53 60.52 -9.81
C PRO A 588 -36.87 60.69 -10.55
N PRO A 589 -37.97 60.07 -10.08
CA PRO A 589 -39.26 60.20 -10.75
C PRO A 589 -39.75 61.65 -10.68
N THR A 590 -40.03 62.21 -11.86
CA THR A 590 -40.63 63.53 -12.05
C THR A 590 -41.89 63.68 -11.20
N ALA A 591 -41.84 64.57 -10.21
CA ALA A 591 -43.00 65.00 -9.46
C ALA A 591 -44.00 65.66 -10.42
N THR A 592 -45.11 64.97 -10.70
CA THR A 592 -46.28 65.59 -11.35
C THR A 592 -47.37 65.73 -10.30
N ALA A 593 -47.71 66.99 -10.06
CA ALA A 593 -48.75 67.43 -9.15
C ALA A 593 -50.13 66.88 -9.56
N ILE A 594 -50.85 66.32 -8.59
CA ILE A 594 -52.32 66.37 -8.57
C ILE A 594 -52.71 66.87 -7.18
N ALA A 595 -53.27 68.06 -7.17
CA ALA A 595 -53.87 68.71 -6.03
C ALA A 595 -55.37 68.35 -5.92
N ALA A 596 -55.84 68.36 -4.68
CA ALA A 596 -57.22 68.64 -4.23
C ALA A 596 -58.30 67.54 -4.37
N ALA A 597 -58.51 66.81 -3.28
CA ALA A 597 -59.81 66.74 -2.61
C ALA A 597 -59.59 66.59 -1.09
N GLU A 598 -60.26 67.45 -0.33
CA GLU A 598 -60.08 67.80 1.08
C GLU A 598 -61.02 66.97 2.01
N PRO A 599 -61.18 67.22 3.33
CA PRO A 599 -60.64 66.34 4.39
C PRO A 599 -61.70 65.79 5.38
N GLU A 600 -61.36 64.76 6.16
CA GLU A 600 -61.94 64.55 7.50
C GLU A 600 -60.85 64.10 8.50
N THR A 601 -60.70 64.90 9.56
CA THR A 601 -59.85 64.74 10.76
C THR A 601 -60.68 64.23 11.96
N PRO A 602 -60.13 63.97 13.16
CA PRO A 602 -58.98 63.14 13.55
C PRO A 602 -59.29 62.28 14.81
N ALA A 603 -58.34 61.45 15.30
CA ALA A 603 -58.28 61.07 16.71
C ALA A 603 -56.81 60.86 17.16
N PRO A 604 -56.42 61.24 18.40
CA PRO A 604 -55.04 61.61 18.74
C PRO A 604 -54.20 60.49 19.36
N THR A 605 -52.89 60.53 19.08
CA THR A 605 -51.82 59.78 19.74
C THR A 605 -51.22 60.57 20.91
N PRO A 606 -50.83 59.95 22.03
CA PRO A 606 -49.96 60.58 23.04
C PRO A 606 -48.46 60.27 22.80
N PRO A 607 -47.54 61.06 23.43
CA PRO A 607 -46.22 61.37 22.87
C PRO A 607 -45.05 60.49 23.34
N SER A 608 -44.00 60.47 22.52
CA SER A 608 -42.67 59.91 22.81
C SER A 608 -41.80 60.85 23.67
N PRO A 609 -40.90 60.32 24.53
CA PRO A 609 -39.80 61.08 25.12
C PRO A 609 -38.46 60.92 24.35
N PRO A 610 -37.48 61.83 24.57
CA PRO A 610 -36.44 62.24 23.61
C PRO A 610 -35.11 61.45 23.71
N PRO A 611 -34.17 61.64 22.75
CA PRO A 611 -32.88 60.96 22.77
C PRO A 611 -31.87 61.71 23.65
N THR A 612 -31.17 60.99 24.52
CA THR A 612 -30.01 61.49 25.27
C THR A 612 -28.71 61.01 24.66
N SER A 613 -27.84 61.98 24.40
CA SER A 613 -26.41 61.92 24.09
C SER A 613 -25.56 61.27 25.20
N PHE A 614 -24.24 61.25 25.00
CA PHE A 614 -23.10 60.78 25.85
C PHE A 614 -22.61 59.37 25.46
N SER A 615 -21.32 59.06 25.40
CA SER A 615 -20.04 59.79 25.49
C SER A 615 -18.94 58.78 25.17
N ASP A 616 -17.83 59.25 24.61
CA ASP A 616 -16.53 58.58 24.67
C ASP A 616 -16.12 58.29 26.13
N SER A 617 -15.54 57.10 26.39
CA SER A 617 -14.19 56.87 26.98
C SER A 617 -14.05 55.51 27.70
N GLU A 618 -12.86 54.92 27.52
CA GLU A 618 -12.13 53.96 28.40
C GLU A 618 -12.59 52.50 28.56
N PHE A 619 -11.69 51.55 28.23
CA PHE A 619 -10.92 50.71 29.19
C PHE A 619 -9.74 49.97 28.46
N PRO A 620 -8.71 49.44 29.17
CA PRO A 620 -7.27 49.48 28.81
C PRO A 620 -6.66 48.09 28.40
N PRO A 621 -5.32 47.94 28.24
CA PRO A 621 -4.69 46.90 27.42
C PRO A 621 -4.24 45.65 28.20
N GLU A 622 -4.11 44.52 27.51
CA GLU A 622 -3.40 43.33 28.02
C GLU A 622 -2.28 42.88 27.07
N ALA A 623 -1.28 42.27 27.69
CA ALA A 623 0.12 42.23 27.30
C ALA A 623 0.49 41.11 26.33
N ASP A 624 1.51 41.41 25.53
CA ASP A 624 2.44 40.46 24.91
C ASP A 624 3.13 39.60 25.98
N LEU A 625 3.06 38.28 25.81
CA LEU A 625 4.01 37.34 26.41
C LEU A 625 4.70 36.54 25.30
N ARG A 626 5.94 36.96 25.02
CA ARG A 626 6.97 36.11 24.43
C ARG A 626 7.65 35.31 25.55
N ALA A 627 7.62 33.99 25.45
CA ALA A 627 8.67 33.07 25.90
C ALA A 627 8.51 31.76 25.15
#